data_AF-A0A1F6LII1-F1
#
_entry.id   AF-A0A1F6LII1-F1
#
_cell.length_a   1.000
_cell.length_b   1.000
_cell.length_c   1.000
_cell.angle_alpha   90.00
_cell.angle_beta   90.00
_cell.angle_gamma   90.00
#
_symmetry.space_group_name_H-M   'P 1'
#
loop_
_entity.id
_entity.type
_entity.pdbx_description
1 polymer ?
#
loop_
_entity_poly.entity_id
_entity_poly.type
_entity_poly.pdbx_seq_one_letter_code
_entity_poly.pdbx_strand_id
1 'polypeptide(L)'
;MKTLVVHPGDPSTEFLAGIYAGRNWMVARQADALTETALRAAMARHARVILLGHGSPDGLFDYRMGDFAVDKRLVPDLREKICVCIWCHADQFVRAHKLQSPFHTGMFISDPAEARLYGVRATARQIQVSNRRFGEIAGEHLDCGGRSMIVEAYRGLNTVAAFNAARMFST
;
A
#
# COMPACT_ATOMS: atom_id res chain seq x y z
N MET A 1 10.20 4.15 -15.86
CA MET A 1 8.76 3.89 -16.01
C MET A 1 7.96 5.00 -15.32
N LYS A 2 6.96 5.61 -15.97
CA LYS A 2 6.10 6.63 -15.32
C LYS A 2 5.22 5.95 -14.26
N THR A 3 5.29 6.47 -13.03
CA THR A 3 4.60 5.92 -11.85
C THR A 3 3.61 6.93 -11.29
N LEU A 4 2.37 6.49 -11.08
CA LEU A 4 1.35 7.17 -10.29
C LEU A 4 1.33 6.55 -8.89
N VAL A 5 1.31 7.39 -7.86
CA VAL A 5 1.03 7.00 -6.49
C VAL A 5 -0.35 7.53 -6.11
N VAL A 6 -1.22 6.67 -5.60
CA VAL A 6 -2.51 7.04 -4.99
C VAL A 6 -2.36 6.80 -3.50
N HIS A 7 -2.30 7.88 -2.73
CA HIS A 7 -2.14 7.84 -1.27
C HIS A 7 -3.07 8.87 -0.63
N PRO A 8 -4.35 8.52 -0.41
CA PRO A 8 -5.31 9.39 0.24
C PRO A 8 -4.76 9.97 1.54
N GLY A 9 -5.04 11.25 1.80
CA GLY A 9 -4.50 11.95 2.96
C GLY A 9 -5.03 11.39 4.28
N ASP A 10 -4.20 10.63 4.99
CA ASP A 10 -4.47 10.11 6.33
C ASP A 10 -3.20 10.18 7.20
N PRO A 11 -3.23 10.87 8.36
CA PRO A 11 -2.07 10.95 9.26
C PRO A 11 -1.55 9.60 9.76
N SER A 12 -2.41 8.59 9.89
CA SER A 12 -2.05 7.27 10.40
C SER A 12 -1.30 6.40 9.38
N THR A 13 -1.42 6.70 8.09
CA THR A 13 -0.68 6.02 7.00
C THR A 13 0.49 6.84 6.46
N GLU A 14 0.80 7.99 7.06
CA GLU A 14 1.83 8.92 6.56
C GLU A 14 3.22 8.27 6.46
N PHE A 15 3.50 7.23 7.24
CA PHE A 15 4.75 6.47 7.13
C PHE A 15 4.96 5.87 5.73
N LEU A 16 3.90 5.59 4.97
CA LEU A 16 3.97 5.12 3.59
C LEU A 16 4.52 6.18 2.63
N ALA A 17 4.57 7.45 3.03
CA ALA A 17 5.23 8.50 2.26
C ALA A 17 6.73 8.23 2.06
N GLY A 18 7.36 7.46 2.95
CA GLY A 18 8.74 7.00 2.79
C GLY A 18 8.97 6.24 1.47
N ILE A 19 7.94 5.61 0.91
CA ILE A 19 8.04 4.83 -0.34
C ILE A 19 8.35 5.73 -1.55
N TYR A 20 7.80 6.95 -1.56
CA TYR A 20 7.96 7.89 -2.66
C TYR A 20 8.72 9.16 -2.27
N ALA A 21 9.28 9.22 -1.06
CA ALA A 21 10.09 10.34 -0.61
C ALA A 21 11.29 10.55 -1.55
N GLY A 22 11.49 11.78 -2.01
CA GLY A 22 12.57 12.13 -2.95
C GLY A 22 12.40 11.58 -4.37
N ARG A 23 11.28 10.91 -4.69
CA ARG A 23 10.99 10.39 -6.04
C ARG A 23 10.24 11.43 -6.87
N ASN A 24 10.58 11.53 -8.15
CA ASN A 24 9.85 12.35 -9.12
C ASN A 24 8.67 11.55 -9.72
N TRP A 25 7.70 11.17 -8.88
CA TRP A 25 6.48 10.47 -9.27
C TRP A 25 5.26 11.37 -9.10
N MET A 26 4.20 11.11 -9.87
CA MET A 26 2.93 11.80 -9.65
C MET A 26 2.27 11.21 -8.41
N VAL A 27 1.83 12.05 -7.46
CA VAL A 27 1.18 11.61 -6.23
C VAL A 27 -0.21 12.24 -6.12
N ALA A 28 -1.25 11.41 -6.14
CA ALA A 28 -2.64 11.78 -5.88
C ALA A 28 -2.95 11.56 -4.39
N ARG A 29 -3.11 12.66 -3.64
CA ARG A 29 -3.44 12.64 -2.20
C ARG A 29 -4.69 13.43 -1.82
N GLN A 30 -4.99 14.47 -2.60
CA GLN A 30 -6.05 15.44 -2.31
C GLN A 30 -7.34 15.06 -3.03
N ALA A 31 -8.46 15.59 -2.53
CA ALA A 31 -9.81 15.24 -2.96
C ALA A 31 -10.04 15.29 -4.47
N ASP A 32 -9.57 16.36 -5.10
CA ASP A 32 -9.69 16.61 -6.54
C ASP A 32 -8.94 15.57 -7.37
N ALA A 33 -7.75 15.16 -6.91
CA ALA A 33 -6.91 14.15 -7.54
C ALA A 33 -7.38 12.71 -7.31
N LEU A 34 -8.28 12.49 -6.34
CA LEU A 34 -8.81 11.16 -5.98
C LEU A 34 -10.18 10.86 -6.60
N THR A 35 -10.73 11.78 -7.40
CA THR A 35 -11.96 11.49 -8.15
C THR A 35 -11.72 10.38 -9.19
N GLU A 36 -12.75 9.58 -9.46
CA GLU A 36 -12.65 8.49 -10.46
C GLU A 36 -12.14 9.01 -11.82
N THR A 37 -12.67 10.14 -12.28
CA THR A 37 -12.25 10.78 -13.53
C THR A 37 -10.77 11.19 -13.51
N ALA A 38 -10.31 11.83 -12.44
CA ALA A 38 -8.91 12.25 -12.31
C ALA A 38 -7.97 11.05 -12.26
N LEU A 39 -8.34 10.01 -11.52
CA LEU A 39 -7.57 8.77 -11.41
C LEU A 39 -7.48 8.04 -12.74
N ARG A 40 -8.57 7.89 -13.49
CA ARG A 40 -8.56 7.30 -14.84
C ARG A 40 -7.63 8.08 -15.78
N ALA A 41 -7.76 9.41 -15.81
CA ALA A 41 -6.91 10.27 -16.63
C ALA A 41 -5.42 10.16 -16.25
N ALA A 42 -5.12 10.03 -14.95
CA ALA A 42 -3.77 9.79 -14.47
C ALA A 42 -3.27 8.39 -14.88
N MET A 43 -4.04 7.33 -14.63
CA MET A 43 -3.68 5.94 -14.97
C MET A 43 -3.42 5.76 -16.48
N ALA A 44 -4.15 6.45 -17.35
CA ALA A 44 -3.90 6.42 -18.79
C ALA A 44 -2.48 6.87 -19.18
N ARG A 45 -1.83 7.72 -18.36
CA ARG A 45 -0.50 8.31 -18.63
C ARG A 45 0.65 7.61 -17.90
N HIS A 46 0.35 6.63 -17.06
CA HIS A 46 1.32 5.93 -16.21
C HIS A 46 1.23 4.42 -16.46
N ALA A 47 2.37 3.74 -16.47
CA ALA A 47 2.41 2.29 -16.68
C ALA A 47 2.39 1.51 -15.34
N ARG A 48 2.75 2.19 -14.24
CA ARG A 48 2.71 1.66 -12.88
C ARG A 48 1.83 2.53 -11.99
N VAL A 49 1.05 1.85 -11.15
CA VAL A 49 0.24 2.49 -10.11
C VAL A 49 0.64 1.89 -8.75
N ILE A 50 0.94 2.74 -7.79
CA ILE A 50 1.21 2.36 -6.40
C ILE A 50 0.05 2.89 -5.55
N LEU A 51 -0.63 2.00 -4.84
CA LEU A 51 -1.84 2.24 -4.08
C LEU A 51 -1.52 2.05 -2.59
N LEU A 52 -1.61 3.12 -1.81
CA LEU A 52 -1.11 3.20 -0.43
C LEU A 52 -2.20 3.75 0.50
N GLY A 53 -2.40 3.12 1.66
CA GLY A 53 -3.23 3.68 2.71
C GLY A 53 -4.03 2.62 3.47
N HIS A 54 -5.23 3.00 3.91
CA HIS A 54 -6.20 2.08 4.49
C HIS A 54 -7.08 1.45 3.43
N GLY A 55 -7.64 0.30 3.75
CA GLY A 55 -8.61 -0.32 2.88
C GLY A 55 -9.18 -1.61 3.45
N SER A 56 -9.88 -2.30 2.58
CA SER A 56 -10.49 -3.59 2.84
C SER A 56 -10.26 -4.52 1.63
N PRO A 57 -10.78 -5.75 1.66
CA PRO A 57 -10.83 -6.61 0.47
C PRO A 57 -11.51 -5.97 -0.74
N ASP A 58 -12.37 -4.95 -0.54
CA ASP A 58 -13.15 -4.29 -1.58
C ASP A 58 -12.43 -3.10 -2.23
N GLY A 59 -11.34 -2.60 -1.63
CA GLY A 59 -10.57 -1.49 -2.18
C GLY A 59 -9.78 -0.64 -1.18
N LEU A 60 -9.20 0.44 -1.69
CA LEU A 60 -8.49 1.48 -0.96
C LEU A 60 -9.46 2.59 -0.55
N PHE A 61 -9.54 2.90 0.74
CA PHE A 61 -10.46 3.93 1.25
C PHE A 61 -10.07 5.34 0.82
N ASP A 62 -11.06 6.21 0.67
CA ASP A 62 -10.87 7.65 0.53
C ASP A 62 -10.64 8.33 1.90
N TYR A 63 -10.07 9.54 1.92
CA TYR A 63 -9.83 10.34 3.14
C TYR A 63 -11.11 10.71 3.90
N ARG A 64 -12.29 10.57 3.25
CA ARG A 64 -13.62 10.81 3.82
C ARG A 64 -14.20 9.63 4.61
N MET A 65 -13.47 8.51 4.72
CA MET A 65 -13.81 7.34 5.56
C MET A 65 -15.28 6.88 5.42
N GLY A 66 -15.77 6.85 4.17
CA GLY A 66 -17.13 6.40 3.83
C GLY A 66 -17.31 5.98 2.35
N ASP A 67 -16.24 6.04 1.57
CA ASP A 67 -16.18 5.59 0.17
C ASP A 67 -14.74 5.16 -0.15
N PHE A 68 -14.53 4.61 -1.35
CA PHE A 68 -13.25 4.15 -1.85
C PHE A 68 -12.65 5.15 -2.84
N ALA A 69 -11.38 5.48 -2.65
CA ALA A 69 -10.59 6.14 -3.70
C ALA A 69 -10.32 5.16 -4.85
N VAL A 70 -10.16 3.87 -4.53
CA VAL A 70 -10.00 2.80 -5.52
C VAL A 70 -10.83 1.59 -5.12
N ASP A 71 -11.73 1.16 -6.00
CA ASP A 71 -12.49 -0.08 -5.87
C ASP A 71 -12.69 -0.76 -7.22
N LYS A 72 -13.65 -1.69 -7.29
CA LYS A 72 -14.03 -2.41 -8.52
C LYS A 72 -14.28 -1.53 -9.75
N ARG A 73 -14.66 -0.26 -9.60
CA ARG A 73 -14.91 0.67 -10.71
C ARG A 73 -13.65 0.92 -11.54
N LEU A 74 -12.49 0.97 -10.90
CA LEU A 74 -11.20 1.25 -11.54
C LEU A 74 -10.44 -0.02 -11.99
N VAL A 75 -10.99 -1.21 -11.73
CA VAL A 75 -10.36 -2.49 -12.10
C VAL A 75 -10.04 -2.63 -13.58
N PRO A 76 -10.91 -2.21 -14.54
CA PRO A 76 -10.57 -2.27 -15.96
C PRO A 76 -9.25 -1.56 -16.28
N ASP A 77 -9.03 -0.37 -15.73
CA ASP A 77 -7.83 0.43 -15.95
C ASP A 77 -6.63 -0.17 -15.22
N LEU A 78 -6.82 -0.66 -13.99
CA LEU A 78 -5.76 -1.25 -13.17
C LEU A 78 -5.21 -2.55 -13.77
N ARG A 79 -6.03 -3.34 -14.48
CA ARG A 79 -5.59 -4.58 -15.15
C ARG A 79 -4.57 -4.33 -16.26
N GLU A 80 -4.50 -3.11 -16.79
CA GLU A 80 -3.52 -2.71 -17.80
C GLU A 80 -2.22 -2.17 -17.19
N LYS A 81 -2.07 -2.22 -15.86
CA LYS A 81 -0.97 -1.60 -15.12
C LYS A 81 -0.22 -2.62 -14.29
N ILE A 82 1.04 -2.29 -14.01
CA ILE A 82 1.78 -2.90 -12.90
C ILE A 82 1.28 -2.24 -11.61
N CYS A 83 0.66 -3.03 -10.73
CA CYS A 83 0.04 -2.54 -9.49
C CYS A 83 0.86 -2.90 -8.26
N VAL A 84 1.21 -1.92 -7.43
CA VAL A 84 1.74 -2.15 -6.07
C VAL A 84 0.65 -1.78 -5.09
N CYS A 85 0.19 -2.75 -4.26
CA CYS A 85 -1.00 -2.57 -3.43
C CYS A 85 -0.68 -2.74 -1.95
N ILE A 86 -0.64 -1.65 -1.20
CA ILE A 86 -0.23 -1.63 0.22
C ILE A 86 -1.34 -1.01 1.06
N TRP A 87 -2.20 -1.89 1.56
CA TRP A 87 -3.21 -1.62 2.59
C TRP A 87 -3.64 -2.94 3.24
N CYS A 88 -4.43 -2.87 4.31
CA CYS A 88 -4.95 -4.06 4.99
C CYS A 88 -5.83 -4.90 4.05
N HIS A 89 -5.41 -6.15 3.81
CA HIS A 89 -6.11 -7.12 2.94
C HIS A 89 -6.10 -6.81 1.43
N ALA A 90 -5.11 -6.04 0.96
CA ALA A 90 -4.94 -5.78 -0.46
C ALA A 90 -4.77 -7.06 -1.31
N ASP A 91 -4.22 -8.12 -0.72
CA ASP A 91 -4.08 -9.44 -1.32
C ASP A 91 -5.41 -10.04 -1.80
N GLN A 92 -6.50 -9.79 -1.08
CA GLN A 92 -7.83 -10.26 -1.46
C GLN A 92 -8.33 -9.51 -2.68
N PHE A 93 -8.17 -8.18 -2.72
CA PHE A 93 -8.53 -7.35 -3.86
C PHE A 93 -7.74 -7.75 -5.12
N VAL A 94 -6.41 -7.91 -4.98
CA VAL A 94 -5.51 -8.32 -6.08
C VAL A 94 -5.93 -9.67 -6.64
N ARG A 95 -6.21 -10.67 -5.79
CA ARG A 95 -6.64 -12.00 -6.24
C ARG A 95 -8.02 -11.98 -6.88
N ALA A 96 -8.99 -11.33 -6.25
CA ALA A 96 -10.37 -11.25 -6.75
C ALA A 96 -10.43 -10.62 -8.15
N HIS A 97 -9.58 -9.61 -8.41
CA HIS A 97 -9.58 -8.86 -9.66
C HIS A 97 -8.48 -9.27 -10.64
N LYS A 98 -7.61 -10.22 -10.28
CA LYS A 98 -6.50 -10.73 -11.10
C LYS A 98 -5.54 -9.63 -11.56
N LEU A 99 -5.14 -8.77 -10.62
CA LEU A 99 -4.22 -7.67 -10.93
C LEU A 99 -2.78 -8.18 -11.06
N GLN A 100 -2.04 -7.64 -12.01
CA GLN A 100 -0.59 -7.86 -12.09
C GLN A 100 0.08 -7.06 -10.99
N SER A 101 0.63 -7.75 -9.98
CA SER A 101 1.13 -7.11 -8.78
C SER A 101 2.45 -7.70 -8.29
N PRO A 102 3.60 -7.07 -8.62
CA PRO A 102 4.90 -7.55 -8.15
C PRO A 102 5.07 -7.41 -6.62
N PHE A 103 4.22 -6.60 -5.98
CA PHE A 103 4.19 -6.46 -4.53
C PHE A 103 2.80 -6.05 -4.04
N HIS A 104 2.25 -6.82 -3.11
CA HIS A 104 1.06 -6.44 -2.37
C HIS A 104 1.03 -7.04 -0.96
N THR A 105 0.27 -6.41 -0.06
CA THR A 105 0.16 -6.82 1.34
C THR A 105 -1.15 -7.54 1.63
N GLY A 106 -1.12 -8.50 2.56
CA GLY A 106 -2.31 -9.02 3.22
C GLY A 106 -2.73 -8.14 4.39
N MET A 107 -3.16 -8.76 5.49
CA MET A 107 -3.31 -8.02 6.75
C MET A 107 -1.98 -7.36 7.12
N PHE A 108 -2.02 -6.06 7.39
CA PHE A 108 -0.86 -5.27 7.77
C PHE A 108 -1.16 -4.52 9.06
N ILE A 109 -0.54 -4.93 10.17
CA ILE A 109 -0.69 -4.24 11.45
C ILE A 109 -0.02 -2.88 11.35
N SER A 110 -0.84 -1.84 11.46
CA SER A 110 -0.50 -0.43 11.45
C SER A 110 -0.84 0.25 12.78
N ASP A 111 -1.76 -0.30 13.57
CA ASP A 111 -2.17 0.27 14.86
C ASP A 111 -2.35 -0.77 16.00
N PRO A 112 -2.46 -0.33 17.28
CA PRO A 112 -2.60 -1.23 18.42
C PRO A 112 -3.89 -2.07 18.48
N ALA A 113 -4.99 -1.59 17.89
CA ALA A 113 -6.24 -2.33 17.83
C ALA A 113 -6.13 -3.52 16.87
N GLU A 114 -5.49 -3.34 15.71
CA GLU A 114 -5.18 -4.43 14.78
C GLU A 114 -4.25 -5.46 15.42
N ALA A 115 -3.21 -5.02 16.13
CA ALA A 115 -2.30 -5.92 16.84
C ALA A 115 -3.04 -6.79 17.87
N ARG A 116 -3.97 -6.19 18.64
CA ARG A 116 -4.82 -6.91 19.59
C ARG A 116 -5.75 -7.90 18.87
N LEU A 117 -6.40 -7.46 17.79
CA LEU A 117 -7.33 -8.28 17.01
C LEU A 117 -6.66 -9.55 16.46
N TYR A 118 -5.42 -9.42 15.99
CA TYR A 118 -4.65 -10.52 15.41
C TYR A 118 -3.74 -11.24 16.41
N GLY A 119 -3.88 -10.96 17.72
CA GLY A 119 -3.13 -11.64 18.77
C GLY A 119 -1.62 -11.36 18.77
N VAL A 120 -1.19 -10.28 18.14
CA VAL A 120 0.22 -9.86 18.10
C VAL A 120 0.52 -8.99 19.31
N ARG A 121 1.30 -9.54 20.25
CA ARG A 121 1.79 -8.78 21.41
C ARG A 121 2.86 -7.80 20.96
N ALA A 122 2.49 -6.52 20.91
CA ALA A 122 3.39 -5.42 20.59
C ALA A 122 2.99 -4.15 21.33
N THR A 123 3.98 -3.35 21.70
CA THR A 123 3.77 -1.98 22.18
C THR A 123 3.49 -1.04 21.02
N ALA A 124 2.82 0.08 21.30
CA ALA A 124 2.61 1.14 20.31
C ALA A 124 3.94 1.62 19.67
N ARG A 125 5.02 1.67 20.47
CA ARG A 125 6.37 2.01 19.97
C ARG A 125 6.91 0.99 18.97
N GLN A 126 6.72 -0.31 19.22
CA GLN A 126 7.16 -1.35 18.28
C GLN A 126 6.40 -1.25 16.95
N ILE A 127 5.09 -0.98 17.01
CA ILE A 127 4.25 -0.75 15.81
C ILE A 127 4.75 0.47 15.04
N GLN A 128 4.93 1.61 15.71
CA GLN A 128 5.41 2.83 15.08
C GLN A 128 6.79 2.66 14.42
N VAL A 129 7.73 2.01 15.11
CA VAL A 129 9.08 1.72 14.56
C VAL A 129 8.97 0.78 13.36
N SER A 130 8.15 -0.26 13.46
CA SER A 130 7.89 -1.20 12.36
C SER A 130 7.37 -0.47 11.12
N ASN A 131 6.32 0.34 11.26
CA ASN A 131 5.68 1.03 10.15
C ASN A 131 6.62 2.06 9.49
N ARG A 132 7.31 2.88 10.30
CA ARG A 132 8.29 3.84 9.79
C ARG A 132 9.37 3.14 8.97
N ARG A 133 9.99 2.09 9.54
CA ARG A 133 11.04 1.32 8.86
C ARG A 133 10.51 0.62 7.62
N PHE A 134 9.27 0.13 7.62
CA PHE A 134 8.65 -0.43 6.42
C PHE A 134 8.59 0.58 5.28
N GLY A 135 8.13 1.81 5.53
CA GLY A 135 8.05 2.85 4.51
C GLY A 135 9.40 3.17 3.87
N GLU A 136 10.45 3.25 4.69
CA GLU A 136 11.84 3.45 4.24
C GLU A 136 12.35 2.27 3.41
N ILE A 137 12.27 1.05 3.96
CA ILE A 137 12.76 -0.19 3.31
C ILE A 137 12.02 -0.45 1.99
N ALA A 138 10.70 -0.28 1.97
CA ALA A 138 9.92 -0.43 0.76
C ALA A 138 10.33 0.62 -0.29
N GLY A 139 10.55 1.89 0.10
CA GLY A 139 11.04 2.94 -0.80
C GLY A 139 12.42 2.65 -1.38
N GLU A 140 13.31 2.00 -0.63
CA GLU A 140 14.65 1.60 -1.07
C GLU A 140 14.60 0.43 -2.07
N HIS A 141 13.78 -0.59 -1.79
CA HIS A 141 13.89 -1.88 -2.47
C HIS A 141 12.81 -2.19 -3.50
N LEU A 142 11.70 -1.43 -3.55
CA LEU A 142 10.57 -1.71 -4.45
C LEU A 142 10.97 -1.75 -5.94
N ASP A 143 11.97 -0.97 -6.36
CA ASP A 143 12.44 -0.90 -7.74
C ASP A 143 13.58 -1.88 -8.08
N CYS A 144 14.48 -2.18 -7.13
CA CYS A 144 15.75 -2.87 -7.40
C CYS A 144 15.81 -4.33 -6.92
N GLY A 145 14.97 -4.72 -5.97
CA GLY A 145 14.94 -6.08 -5.41
C GLY A 145 13.54 -6.64 -5.16
N GLY A 146 12.52 -5.80 -5.24
CA GLY A 146 11.12 -6.18 -5.07
C GLY A 146 10.82 -6.80 -3.72
N ARG A 147 9.83 -7.70 -3.68
CA ARG A 147 9.32 -8.32 -2.46
C ARG A 147 10.40 -8.98 -1.60
N SER A 148 11.32 -9.73 -2.21
CA SER A 148 12.28 -10.57 -1.46
C SER A 148 13.23 -9.72 -0.61
N MET A 149 13.79 -8.64 -1.17
CA MET A 149 14.64 -7.71 -0.41
C MET A 149 13.87 -6.97 0.67
N ILE A 150 12.63 -6.54 0.38
CA ILE A 150 11.77 -5.90 1.38
C ILE A 150 11.54 -6.83 2.57
N VAL A 151 11.12 -8.08 2.31
CA VAL A 151 10.87 -9.08 3.35
C VAL A 151 12.13 -9.38 4.16
N GLU A 152 13.27 -9.55 3.50
CA GLU A 152 14.55 -9.86 4.16
C GLU A 152 14.99 -8.74 5.11
N ALA A 153 14.96 -7.49 4.65
CA ALA A 153 15.35 -6.32 5.44
C ALA A 153 14.35 -5.99 6.56
N TYR A 154 13.07 -6.33 6.38
CA TYR A 154 11.99 -5.93 7.29
C TYR A 154 11.66 -6.96 8.38
N ARG A 155 11.59 -8.26 8.04
CA ARG A 155 11.01 -9.30 8.92
C ARG A 155 11.65 -9.41 10.30
N GLY A 156 12.93 -9.04 10.43
CA GLY A 156 13.72 -9.19 11.66
C GLY A 156 13.59 -8.05 12.67
N LEU A 157 12.88 -6.96 12.34
CA LEU A 157 12.88 -5.76 13.18
C LEU A 157 12.17 -5.95 14.52
N ASN A 158 11.00 -6.59 14.52
CA ASN A 158 10.24 -6.96 15.71
C ASN A 158 9.07 -7.90 15.33
N THR A 159 8.25 -8.28 16.30
CA THR A 159 7.10 -9.19 16.12
C THR A 159 6.06 -8.65 15.14
N VAL A 160 5.84 -7.34 15.08
CA VAL A 160 4.91 -6.69 14.12
C VAL A 160 5.47 -6.83 12.72
N ALA A 161 6.76 -6.52 12.53
CA ALA A 161 7.41 -6.64 11.24
C ALA A 161 7.43 -8.08 10.73
N ALA A 162 7.69 -9.06 11.61
CA ALA A 162 7.60 -10.48 11.29
C ALA A 162 6.18 -10.87 10.82
N PHE A 163 5.15 -10.42 11.53
CA PHE A 163 3.75 -10.67 11.16
C PHE A 163 3.41 -10.07 9.78
N ASN A 164 3.76 -8.81 9.56
CA ASN A 164 3.47 -8.09 8.32
C ASN A 164 4.26 -8.69 7.14
N ALA A 165 5.54 -9.02 7.34
CA ALA A 165 6.40 -9.62 6.32
C ALA A 165 5.90 -11.00 5.84
N ALA A 166 5.34 -11.80 6.74
CA ALA A 166 4.74 -13.10 6.38
C ALA A 166 3.50 -12.95 5.47
N ARG A 167 2.98 -11.73 5.32
CA ARG A 167 1.81 -11.38 4.51
C ARG A 167 2.17 -10.43 3.37
N MET A 168 3.40 -10.51 2.88
CA MET A 168 3.83 -9.81 1.67
C MET A 168 3.89 -10.80 0.51
N PHE A 169 3.23 -10.44 -0.58
CA PHE A 169 2.96 -11.34 -1.69
C PHE A 169 3.32 -10.69 -3.03
N SER A 170 3.31 -11.50 -4.08
CA SER A 170 3.54 -11.11 -5.47
C SER A 170 2.73 -12.04 -6.37
N THR A 171 2.23 -11.53 -7.51
CA THR A 171 1.61 -12.33 -8.59
C THR A 171 2.47 -12.37 -9.83
#